data_AF-A0A382BR07-F1
#
_entry.id   AF-A0A382BR07-F1
#
_cell.length_a   1.000
_cell.length_b   1.000
_cell.length_c   1.000
_cell.angle_alpha   90.00
_cell.angle_beta   90.00
_cell.angle_gamma   90.00
#
_symmetry.space_group_name_H-M   'P 1'
#
loop_
_entity.id
_entity.type
_entity.pdbx_description
1 polymer ?
#
loop_
_entity_poly.entity_id
_entity_poly.type
_entity_poly.pdbx_seq_one_letter_code
_entity_poly.pdbx_strand_id
1 'polypeptide(L)'
;MDAQRIERILLMIQSLEPVGVGARDLQECLQLQLESIGRADSLSAIMVRDHWDDLRNRRLAIMKKSLKTTLKAIQDAIEIVAGLNPKPGLSISNDAAIPIIPDLVVELVDDEYVVLLNDKNLPRLRVSKLYHKLLNRNSNEPDEVRQYVRKKLSDANWLVHSIEQRRTTIRKVMGYIVDAQHEFLEKGLSYLRPMILQDAADAIGIHPATVSRVTQGKYVQTPRGVFSL
;
A
#
# COMPACT_ATOMS: atom_id res chain seq x y z
N MET A 1 22.64 -30.09 -12.45
CA MET A 1 22.74 -29.50 -13.81
C MET A 1 24.20 -29.17 -14.04
N ASP A 2 24.72 -29.44 -15.24
CA ASP A 2 26.10 -29.12 -15.61
C ASP A 2 26.30 -27.61 -15.73
N ALA A 3 27.43 -27.07 -15.22
CA ALA A 3 27.68 -25.62 -15.15
C ALA A 3 27.66 -24.96 -16.53
N GLN A 4 28.19 -25.67 -17.54
CA GLN A 4 28.17 -25.19 -18.94
C GLN A 4 26.76 -25.05 -19.51
N ARG A 5 25.82 -25.88 -19.04
CA ARG A 5 24.42 -25.82 -19.47
C ARG A 5 23.71 -24.61 -18.88
N ILE A 6 24.02 -24.25 -17.63
CA ILE A 6 23.47 -23.07 -16.95
C ILE A 6 23.95 -21.79 -17.67
N GLU A 7 25.22 -21.73 -18.03
CA GLU A 7 25.80 -20.57 -18.74
C GLU A 7 25.09 -20.28 -20.06
N ARG A 8 24.83 -21.33 -20.86
CA ARG A 8 24.12 -21.17 -22.14
C ARG A 8 22.68 -20.69 -21.96
N ILE A 9 22.01 -21.18 -20.93
CA ILE A 9 20.64 -20.76 -20.61
C ILE A 9 20.66 -19.28 -20.19
N LEU A 10 21.63 -18.86 -19.37
CA LEU A 10 21.75 -17.48 -18.95
C LEU A 10 21.95 -16.53 -20.15
N LEU A 11 22.87 -16.85 -21.06
CA LEU A 11 23.10 -16.06 -22.28
C LEU A 11 21.83 -15.95 -23.14
N MET A 12 21.04 -17.02 -23.18
CA MET A 12 19.74 -17.01 -23.88
C MET A 12 18.71 -16.13 -23.18
N ILE A 13 18.73 -16.04 -21.85
CA ILE A 13 17.86 -15.13 -21.09
C ILE A 13 18.31 -13.67 -21.28
N GLN A 14 19.61 -13.42 -21.26
CA GLN A 14 20.20 -12.07 -21.40
C GLN A 14 20.02 -11.47 -22.80
N SER A 15 19.75 -12.28 -23.82
CA SER A 15 19.41 -11.81 -25.17
C SER A 15 17.94 -11.44 -25.35
N LEU A 16 17.10 -11.65 -24.35
CA LEU A 16 15.69 -11.26 -24.36
C LEU A 16 15.53 -9.77 -24.08
N GLU A 17 14.36 -9.23 -24.43
CA GLU A 17 13.96 -7.89 -24.02
C GLU A 17 13.29 -7.91 -22.64
N PRO A 18 13.52 -6.90 -21.79
CA PRO A 18 14.35 -5.72 -22.01
C PRO A 18 15.84 -6.00 -21.76
N VAL A 19 16.71 -5.35 -22.55
CA VAL A 19 18.18 -5.57 -22.47
C VAL A 19 18.70 -5.29 -21.06
N GLY A 20 19.55 -6.19 -20.57
CA GLY A 20 20.12 -6.13 -19.21
C GLY A 20 19.33 -6.94 -18.18
N VAL A 21 18.21 -7.57 -18.56
CA VAL A 21 17.54 -8.59 -17.73
C VAL A 21 18.38 -9.87 -17.68
N GLY A 22 18.38 -10.54 -16.54
CA GLY A 22 19.19 -11.74 -16.33
C GLY A 22 20.68 -11.47 -16.10
N ALA A 23 21.08 -10.20 -15.91
CA ALA A 23 22.40 -9.86 -15.42
C ALA A 23 22.60 -10.34 -13.97
N ARG A 24 23.79 -10.81 -13.63
CA ARG A 24 24.20 -11.27 -12.30
C ARG A 24 24.40 -10.10 -11.35
N ASP A 25 24.83 -8.97 -11.90
CA ASP A 25 25.03 -7.72 -11.17
C ASP A 25 24.72 -6.49 -12.05
N LEU A 26 24.82 -5.31 -11.44
CA LEU A 26 24.57 -4.04 -12.12
C LEU A 26 25.62 -3.74 -13.20
N GLN A 27 26.86 -4.21 -13.01
CA GLN A 27 27.95 -3.96 -13.94
C GLN A 27 27.69 -4.70 -15.26
N GLU A 28 27.36 -5.99 -15.19
CA GLU A 28 26.95 -6.82 -16.32
C GLU A 28 25.67 -6.27 -16.97
N CYS A 29 24.70 -5.80 -16.18
CA CYS A 29 23.47 -5.19 -16.69
C CYS A 29 23.74 -3.99 -17.60
N LEU A 30 24.65 -3.10 -17.18
CA LEU A 30 25.03 -1.91 -17.94
C LEU A 30 25.92 -2.27 -19.14
N GLN A 31 26.77 -3.30 -19.04
CA GLN A 31 27.57 -3.78 -20.17
C GLN A 31 26.68 -4.32 -21.29
N LEU A 32 25.73 -5.20 -20.97
CA LEU A 32 24.78 -5.74 -21.95
C LEU A 32 24.00 -4.63 -22.67
N GLN A 33 23.63 -3.57 -21.96
CA GLN A 33 22.98 -2.40 -22.55
C GLN A 33 23.92 -1.56 -23.44
N LEU A 34 25.20 -1.45 -23.09
CA LEU A 34 26.18 -0.76 -23.93
C LEU A 34 26.49 -1.57 -25.20
N GLU A 35 26.54 -2.89 -25.09
CA GLU A 35 26.73 -3.80 -26.22
C GLU A 35 25.57 -3.70 -27.22
N SER A 36 24.32 -3.69 -26.72
CA SER A 36 23.13 -3.63 -27.60
C SER A 36 23.02 -2.33 -28.40
N ILE A 37 23.53 -1.20 -27.87
CA ILE A 37 23.58 0.08 -28.58
C ILE A 37 24.84 0.28 -29.43
N GLY A 38 25.63 -0.78 -29.65
CA GLY A 38 26.85 -0.74 -30.47
C GLY A 38 28.01 0.02 -29.84
N ARG A 39 28.04 0.12 -28.50
CA ARG A 39 29.07 0.84 -27.72
C ARG A 39 29.95 -0.08 -26.88
N ALA A 40 30.04 -1.37 -27.24
CA ALA A 40 30.86 -2.37 -26.57
C ALA A 40 32.34 -1.96 -26.40
N ASP A 41 32.90 -1.24 -27.38
CA ASP A 41 34.30 -0.79 -27.38
C ASP A 41 34.46 0.69 -26.95
N SER A 42 33.38 1.33 -26.50
CA SER A 42 33.42 2.73 -26.10
C SER A 42 34.16 2.95 -24.77
N LEU A 43 34.59 4.19 -24.53
CA LEU A 43 35.11 4.59 -23.23
C LEU A 43 34.13 4.29 -22.08
N SER A 44 32.82 4.43 -22.31
CA SER A 44 31.78 4.07 -21.35
C SER A 44 31.83 2.57 -20.99
N ALA A 45 32.01 1.68 -21.97
CA ALA A 45 32.07 0.25 -21.74
C ALA A 45 33.36 -0.16 -21.00
N ILE A 46 34.51 0.43 -21.35
CA ILE A 46 35.77 0.23 -20.63
C ILE A 46 35.64 0.70 -19.17
N MET A 47 35.00 1.85 -18.95
CA MET A 47 34.77 2.39 -17.61
C MET A 47 33.88 1.47 -16.77
N VAL A 48 32.82 0.91 -17.35
CA VAL A 48 31.95 -0.04 -16.65
C VAL A 48 32.66 -1.38 -16.43
N ARG A 49 33.46 -1.89 -17.37
CA ARG A 49 34.14 -3.19 -17.28
C ARG A 49 35.36 -3.20 -16.36
N ASP A 50 36.26 -2.25 -16.55
CA ASP A 50 37.60 -2.30 -15.96
C ASP A 50 37.76 -1.30 -14.79
N HIS A 51 36.87 -0.31 -14.67
CA HIS A 51 36.95 0.77 -13.69
C HIS A 51 35.65 0.99 -12.88
N TRP A 52 34.88 -0.08 -12.66
CA TRP A 52 33.57 -0.01 -11.98
C TRP A 52 33.62 0.65 -10.61
N ASP A 53 34.60 0.29 -9.77
CA ASP A 53 34.75 0.88 -8.43
C ASP A 53 35.12 2.35 -8.47
N ASP A 54 35.89 2.79 -9.47
CA ASP A 54 36.23 4.19 -9.66
C ASP A 54 35.03 5.00 -10.16
N LEU A 55 34.24 4.41 -11.05
CA LEU A 55 33.01 4.98 -11.58
C LEU A 55 31.96 5.17 -10.47
N ARG A 56 31.70 4.13 -9.67
CA ARG A 56 30.74 4.15 -8.56
C ARG A 56 31.08 5.21 -7.51
N ASN A 57 32.36 5.37 -7.20
CA ASN A 57 32.85 6.34 -6.20
C ASN A 57 33.22 7.71 -6.78
N ARG A 58 32.94 7.95 -8.08
CA ARG A 58 33.26 9.22 -8.79
C ARG A 58 34.74 9.62 -8.69
N ARG A 59 35.67 8.65 -8.70
CA ARG A 59 37.12 8.87 -8.61
C ARG A 59 37.73 9.26 -9.96
N LEU A 60 37.28 10.40 -10.50
CA LEU A 60 37.63 10.86 -11.86
C LEU A 60 39.14 11.04 -12.09
N ALA A 61 39.88 11.48 -11.07
CA ALA A 61 41.32 11.69 -11.16
C ALA A 61 42.10 10.37 -11.37
N ILE A 62 41.61 9.26 -10.80
CA ILE A 62 42.20 7.93 -10.97
C ILE A 62 41.93 7.45 -12.39
N MET A 63 40.67 7.53 -12.84
CA MET A 63 40.27 7.17 -14.20
C MET A 63 41.01 7.98 -15.26
N LYS A 64 41.23 9.28 -15.04
CA LYS A 64 42.01 10.12 -15.95
C LYS A 64 43.44 9.59 -16.15
N LYS A 65 44.08 9.19 -15.05
CA LYS A 65 45.46 8.67 -15.07
C LYS A 65 45.53 7.27 -15.70
N SER A 66 44.60 6.38 -15.37
CA SER A 66 44.58 5.00 -15.89
C SER A 66 44.21 4.94 -17.36
N LEU A 67 43.14 5.63 -17.76
CA LEU A 67 42.59 5.63 -19.13
C LEU A 67 43.35 6.59 -20.07
N LYS A 68 44.30 7.37 -19.54
CA LYS A 68 45.12 8.35 -20.29
C LYS A 68 44.28 9.25 -21.21
N THR A 69 43.12 9.70 -20.71
CA THR A 69 42.15 10.50 -21.46
C THR A 69 41.89 11.84 -20.79
N THR A 70 41.07 12.69 -21.42
CA THR A 70 40.67 13.99 -20.88
C THR A 70 39.52 13.84 -19.88
N LEU A 71 39.41 14.79 -18.95
CA LEU A 71 38.26 14.83 -18.03
C LEU A 71 36.94 14.98 -18.78
N LYS A 72 36.94 15.75 -19.87
CA LYS A 72 35.76 15.94 -20.73
C LYS A 72 35.27 14.61 -21.29
N ALA A 73 36.17 13.80 -21.87
CA ALA A 73 35.81 12.49 -22.41
C ALA A 73 35.26 11.53 -21.34
N ILE A 74 35.81 11.56 -20.12
CA ILE A 74 35.29 10.76 -18.98
C ILE A 74 33.89 11.24 -18.62
N GLN A 75 33.66 12.54 -18.61
CA GLN A 75 32.37 13.12 -18.27
C GLN A 75 31.30 12.77 -19.31
N ASP A 76 31.63 12.89 -20.60
CA ASP A 76 30.77 12.46 -21.71
C ASP A 76 30.45 10.96 -21.59
N ALA A 77 31.43 10.14 -21.22
CA ALA A 77 31.24 8.70 -21.00
C ALA A 77 30.30 8.39 -19.81
N ILE A 78 30.39 9.16 -18.73
CA ILE A 78 29.50 9.05 -17.56
C ILE A 78 28.07 9.41 -17.94
N GLU A 79 27.86 10.46 -18.73
CA GLU A 79 26.52 10.85 -19.19
C GLU A 79 25.84 9.73 -19.98
N ILE A 80 26.60 9.04 -20.83
CA ILE A 80 26.09 7.86 -21.56
C ILE A 80 25.66 6.76 -20.60
N VAL A 81 26.48 6.42 -19.59
CA VAL A 81 26.14 5.39 -18.60
C VAL A 81 24.94 5.81 -17.75
N ALA A 82 24.84 7.09 -17.40
CA ALA A 82 23.71 7.63 -16.64
C ALA A 82 22.38 7.59 -17.40
N GLY A 83 22.43 7.55 -18.74
CA GLY A 83 21.25 7.37 -19.59
C GLY A 83 20.74 5.93 -19.69
N LEU A 84 21.48 4.95 -19.17
CA LEU A 84 21.09 3.53 -19.18
C LEU A 84 20.13 3.20 -18.03
N ASN A 85 19.39 2.09 -18.15
CA ASN A 85 18.43 1.69 -17.13
C ASN A 85 19.05 0.64 -16.18
N PRO A 86 19.32 0.96 -14.90
CA PRO A 86 19.92 0.02 -13.96
C PRO A 86 18.96 -1.12 -13.54
N LYS A 87 17.67 -1.01 -13.84
CA LYS A 87 16.62 -1.97 -13.45
C LYS A 87 15.58 -2.11 -14.57
N PRO A 88 15.96 -2.70 -15.72
CA PRO A 88 15.10 -2.79 -16.90
C PRO A 88 13.80 -3.58 -16.64
N GLY A 89 13.79 -4.52 -15.69
CA GLY A 89 12.58 -5.27 -15.33
C GLY A 89 11.46 -4.43 -14.69
N LEU A 90 11.78 -3.28 -14.08
CA LEU A 90 10.78 -2.46 -13.38
C LEU A 90 9.77 -1.79 -14.32
N SER A 91 10.13 -1.54 -15.58
CA SER A 91 9.19 -0.98 -16.55
C SER A 91 8.13 -1.98 -17.00
N ILE A 92 8.34 -3.28 -16.74
CA ILE A 92 7.39 -4.35 -17.08
C ILE A 92 6.63 -4.80 -15.83
N SER A 93 7.20 -4.65 -14.63
CA SER A 93 6.51 -4.98 -13.39
C SER A 93 5.33 -4.04 -13.17
N ASN A 94 4.13 -4.57 -13.42
CA ASN A 94 2.86 -3.90 -13.18
C ASN A 94 2.38 -4.16 -11.75
N ASP A 95 3.29 -4.13 -10.77
CA ASP A 95 2.94 -4.12 -9.35
C ASP A 95 2.34 -2.76 -9.02
N ALA A 96 1.12 -2.54 -9.51
CA ALA A 96 0.28 -1.48 -9.00
C ALA A 96 0.15 -1.73 -7.50
N ALA A 97 0.70 -0.82 -6.69
CA ALA A 97 0.57 -0.87 -5.25
C ALA A 97 -0.90 -1.14 -4.93
N ILE A 98 -1.18 -2.24 -4.22
CA ILE A 98 -2.56 -2.60 -3.86
C ILE A 98 -3.10 -1.44 -3.03
N PRO A 99 -4.08 -0.67 -3.53
CA PRO A 99 -4.54 0.50 -2.82
C PRO A 99 -5.26 0.04 -1.55
N ILE A 100 -4.85 0.61 -0.42
CA ILE A 100 -5.56 0.41 0.84
C ILE A 100 -6.90 1.14 0.71
N ILE A 101 -8.01 0.39 0.73
CA ILE A 101 -9.35 0.96 0.76
C ILE A 101 -9.66 1.31 2.23
N PRO A 102 -9.77 2.60 2.58
CA PRO A 102 -10.00 3.01 3.96
C PRO A 102 -11.41 2.64 4.41
N ASP A 103 -11.57 2.25 5.67
CA ASP A 103 -12.87 1.99 6.31
C ASP A 103 -13.57 3.29 6.72
N LEU A 104 -12.79 4.33 7.06
CA LEU A 104 -13.28 5.64 7.48
C LEU A 104 -12.66 6.76 6.64
N VAL A 105 -13.40 7.85 6.49
CA VAL A 105 -12.92 9.07 5.83
C VAL A 105 -13.18 10.25 6.76
N VAL A 106 -12.17 11.08 6.94
CA VAL A 106 -12.24 12.35 7.68
C VAL A 106 -12.15 13.48 6.67
N GLU A 107 -13.18 14.32 6.62
CA GLU A 107 -13.25 15.48 5.75
C GLU A 107 -13.45 16.75 6.59
N LEU A 108 -12.93 17.88 6.10
CA LEU A 108 -13.19 19.19 6.69
C LEU A 108 -14.38 19.81 5.96
N VAL A 109 -15.48 20.05 6.66
CA VAL A 109 -16.71 20.65 6.14
C VAL A 109 -17.08 21.80 7.05
N ASP A 110 -17.22 23.01 6.49
CA ASP A 110 -17.57 24.22 7.25
C ASP A 110 -16.68 24.44 8.50
N ASP A 111 -15.36 24.25 8.34
CA ASP A 111 -14.34 24.31 9.40
C ASP A 111 -14.46 23.27 10.53
N GLU A 112 -15.32 22.25 10.37
CA GLU A 112 -15.44 21.12 11.29
C GLU A 112 -15.01 19.79 10.63
N TYR A 113 -14.27 18.97 11.37
CA TYR A 113 -13.89 17.64 10.89
C TYR A 113 -15.04 16.64 11.07
N VAL A 114 -15.53 16.10 9.96
CA VAL A 114 -16.62 15.12 9.93
C VAL A 114 -16.07 13.73 9.63
N VAL A 115 -16.46 12.76 10.45
CA VAL A 115 -16.11 11.34 10.27
C VAL A 115 -17.21 10.61 9.49
N LEU A 116 -16.85 10.10 8.32
CA LEU A 116 -17.69 9.30 7.44
C LEU A 116 -17.22 7.84 7.44
N LEU A 117 -18.17 6.90 7.32
CA LEU A 117 -17.86 5.48 7.11
C LEU A 117 -17.86 5.19 5.61
N ASN A 118 -16.84 4.49 5.12
CA ASN A 118 -16.78 4.05 3.74
C ASN A 118 -17.63 2.77 3.56
N ASP A 119 -18.96 2.94 3.59
CA ASP A 119 -19.94 1.85 3.55
C ASP A 119 -20.19 1.28 2.14
N LYS A 120 -19.33 1.58 1.14
CA LYS A 120 -19.56 1.17 -0.26
C LYS A 120 -19.80 -0.33 -0.46
N ASN A 121 -19.28 -1.17 0.43
CA ASN A 121 -19.34 -2.63 0.31
C ASN A 121 -20.40 -3.30 1.19
N LEU A 122 -21.16 -2.56 2.03
CA LEU A 122 -22.15 -3.17 2.92
C LEU A 122 -23.58 -2.77 2.53
N PRO A 123 -24.42 -3.71 2.05
CA PRO A 123 -25.80 -3.40 1.71
C PRO A 123 -26.60 -2.99 2.97
N ARG A 124 -27.61 -2.13 2.79
CA ARG A 124 -28.53 -1.77 3.88
C ARG A 124 -29.35 -3.00 4.27
N LEU A 125 -29.01 -3.63 5.39
CA LEU A 125 -29.73 -4.78 5.92
C LEU A 125 -31.07 -4.35 6.51
N ARG A 126 -32.14 -5.04 6.11
CA ARG A 126 -33.50 -4.85 6.65
C ARG A 126 -34.15 -6.20 6.84
N VAL A 127 -34.88 -6.36 7.94
CA VAL A 127 -35.70 -7.56 8.17
C VAL A 127 -36.92 -7.52 7.25
N SER A 128 -37.19 -8.61 6.55
CA SER A 128 -38.30 -8.69 5.59
C SER A 128 -39.65 -8.57 6.30
N LYS A 129 -40.52 -7.70 5.75
CA LYS A 129 -41.89 -7.48 6.25
C LYS A 129 -42.79 -8.71 6.14
N LEU A 130 -42.43 -9.70 5.33
CA LEU A 130 -43.21 -10.94 5.16
C LEU A 130 -43.26 -11.76 6.45
N TYR A 131 -42.18 -11.82 7.22
CA TYR A 131 -42.14 -12.57 8.48
C TYR A 131 -42.97 -11.91 9.58
N HIS A 132 -43.15 -10.58 9.53
CA HIS A 132 -44.09 -9.88 10.40
C HIS A 132 -45.55 -10.27 10.12
N LYS A 133 -45.90 -10.59 8.86
CA LYS A 133 -47.26 -11.05 8.50
C LYS A 133 -47.55 -12.48 8.99
N LEU A 134 -46.54 -13.35 9.04
CA LEU A 134 -46.65 -14.70 9.59
C LEU A 134 -46.85 -14.73 11.11
N LEU A 135 -46.57 -13.61 11.79
CA LEU A 135 -46.77 -13.45 13.23
C LEU A 135 -48.10 -12.73 13.58
N ASN A 136 -48.89 -12.32 12.58
CA ASN A 136 -50.21 -11.73 12.82
C ASN A 136 -51.19 -12.77 13.34
N ARG A 137 -52.01 -12.40 14.31
CA ARG A 137 -53.01 -13.29 14.96
C ARG A 137 -54.01 -13.96 13.99
N ASN A 138 -54.15 -13.43 12.77
CA ASN A 138 -55.05 -13.97 11.73
C ASN A 138 -54.39 -15.00 10.80
N SER A 139 -53.15 -15.43 11.07
CA SER A 139 -52.48 -16.48 10.29
C SER A 139 -52.94 -17.87 10.75
N ASN A 140 -53.33 -18.74 9.81
CA ASN A 140 -53.69 -20.15 10.06
C ASN A 140 -52.47 -21.06 10.36
N GLU A 141 -51.32 -20.49 10.70
CA GLU A 141 -50.08 -21.24 10.89
C GLU A 141 -50.04 -21.95 12.27
N PRO A 142 -49.47 -23.18 12.33
CA PRO A 142 -49.24 -23.88 13.59
C PRO A 142 -48.42 -23.05 14.59
N ASP A 143 -48.66 -23.25 15.89
CA ASP A 143 -47.99 -22.45 16.94
C ASP A 143 -46.46 -22.67 16.95
N GLU A 144 -46.01 -23.88 16.66
CA GLU A 144 -44.57 -24.22 16.52
C GLU A 144 -43.89 -23.40 15.42
N VAL A 145 -44.54 -23.22 14.28
CA VAL A 145 -44.05 -22.41 13.16
C VAL A 145 -43.97 -20.94 13.58
N ARG A 146 -44.98 -20.42 14.30
CA ARG A 146 -44.96 -19.05 14.81
C ARG A 146 -43.85 -18.81 15.83
N GLN A 147 -43.62 -19.75 16.75
CA GLN A 147 -42.51 -19.65 17.71
C GLN A 147 -41.14 -19.67 17.03
N TYR A 148 -40.95 -20.55 16.03
CA TYR A 148 -39.73 -20.60 15.24
C TYR A 148 -39.46 -19.28 14.50
N VAL A 149 -40.47 -18.76 13.78
CA VAL A 149 -40.36 -17.48 13.06
C VAL A 149 -40.05 -16.34 14.02
N ARG A 150 -40.68 -16.30 15.19
CA ARG A 150 -40.42 -15.27 16.21
C ARG A 150 -38.97 -15.29 16.69
N LYS A 151 -38.42 -16.48 16.94
CA LYS A 151 -37.01 -16.65 17.33
C LYS A 151 -36.07 -16.14 16.22
N LYS A 152 -36.29 -16.56 14.97
CA LYS A 152 -35.47 -16.11 13.84
C LYS A 152 -35.56 -14.61 13.58
N LEU A 153 -36.72 -14.01 13.80
CA LEU A 153 -36.89 -12.57 13.69
C LEU A 153 -36.10 -11.83 14.79
N SER A 154 -36.11 -12.36 16.02
CA SER A 154 -35.28 -11.84 17.12
C SER A 154 -33.80 -11.92 16.79
N ASP A 155 -33.33 -13.07 16.31
CA ASP A 155 -31.92 -13.28 15.91
C ASP A 155 -31.50 -12.29 14.80
N ALA A 156 -32.37 -12.09 13.80
CA ALA A 156 -32.13 -11.15 12.70
C ALA A 156 -32.08 -9.69 13.18
N ASN A 157 -33.01 -9.28 14.06
CA ASN A 157 -33.00 -7.94 14.65
C ASN A 157 -31.76 -7.71 15.50
N TRP A 158 -31.35 -8.71 16.29
CA TRP A 158 -30.14 -8.64 17.08
C TRP A 158 -28.90 -8.47 16.21
N LEU A 159 -28.81 -9.18 15.07
CA LEU A 159 -27.70 -9.02 14.13
C LEU A 159 -27.65 -7.61 13.52
N VAL A 160 -28.79 -7.10 13.04
CA VAL A 160 -28.88 -5.74 12.48
C VAL A 160 -28.48 -4.70 13.53
N HIS A 161 -28.98 -4.84 14.75
CA HIS A 161 -28.63 -3.94 15.85
C HIS A 161 -27.14 -4.01 16.18
N SER A 162 -26.56 -5.20 16.23
CA SER A 162 -25.13 -5.39 16.54
C SER A 162 -24.21 -4.76 15.49
N ILE A 163 -24.58 -4.82 14.21
CA ILE A 163 -23.85 -4.14 13.12
C ILE A 163 -23.92 -2.63 13.30
N GLU A 164 -25.11 -2.09 13.58
CA GLU A 164 -25.29 -0.65 13.74
C GLU A 164 -24.61 -0.10 15.00
N GLN A 165 -24.57 -0.89 16.07
CA GLN A 165 -23.77 -0.60 17.26
C GLN A 165 -22.28 -0.54 16.91
N ARG A 166 -21.74 -1.53 16.19
CA ARG A 166 -20.32 -1.52 15.77
C ARG A 166 -19.98 -0.28 14.94
N ARG A 167 -20.85 0.10 14.01
CA ARG A 167 -20.72 1.33 13.19
C ARG A 167 -20.71 2.59 14.05
N THR A 168 -21.63 2.67 15.00
CA THR A 168 -21.73 3.82 15.91
C THR A 168 -20.47 3.91 16.79
N THR A 169 -20.00 2.78 17.31
CA THR A 169 -18.80 2.72 18.13
C THR A 169 -17.56 3.16 17.37
N ILE A 170 -17.29 2.64 16.18
CA ILE A 170 -16.10 3.04 15.40
C ILE A 170 -16.14 4.53 15.01
N ARG A 171 -17.31 5.06 14.70
CA ARG A 171 -17.49 6.49 14.41
C ARG A 171 -17.20 7.35 15.63
N LYS A 172 -17.69 6.96 16.82
CA LYS A 172 -17.40 7.67 18.08
C LYS A 172 -15.92 7.63 18.44
N VAL A 173 -15.28 6.46 18.30
CA VAL A 173 -13.84 6.30 18.52
C VAL A 173 -13.05 7.22 17.60
N MET A 174 -13.38 7.23 16.31
CA MET A 174 -12.71 8.09 15.35
C MET A 174 -12.98 9.58 15.61
N GLY A 175 -14.20 9.96 16.02
CA GLY A 175 -14.51 11.34 16.40
C GLY A 175 -13.61 11.83 17.53
N TYR A 176 -13.48 11.04 18.60
CA TYR A 176 -12.54 11.34 19.68
C TYR A 176 -11.08 11.45 19.20
N ILE A 177 -10.65 10.56 18.29
CA ILE A 177 -9.28 10.61 17.72
C ILE A 177 -9.08 11.90 16.93
N VAL A 178 -10.05 12.30 16.11
CA VAL A 178 -10.00 13.55 15.33
C VAL A 178 -9.87 14.76 16.26
N ASP A 179 -10.68 14.82 17.32
CA ASP A 179 -10.65 15.92 18.29
C ASP A 179 -9.31 15.99 19.02
N ALA A 180 -8.80 14.84 19.48
CA ALA A 180 -7.52 14.77 20.17
C ALA A 180 -6.31 15.06 19.26
N GLN A 181 -6.43 14.77 17.96
CA GLN A 181 -5.39 14.95 16.93
C GLN A 181 -5.64 16.14 16.00
N HIS A 182 -6.44 17.12 16.44
CA HIS A 182 -6.81 18.28 15.63
C HIS A 182 -5.58 19.01 15.05
N GLU A 183 -4.55 19.27 15.87
CA GLU A 183 -3.32 19.93 15.41
C GLU A 183 -2.55 19.12 14.36
N PHE A 184 -2.60 17.79 14.43
CA PHE A 184 -1.98 16.93 13.44
C PHE A 184 -2.69 17.04 12.09
N LEU A 185 -4.02 17.04 12.09
CA LEU A 185 -4.82 17.18 10.86
C LEU A 185 -4.55 18.55 10.20
N GLU A 186 -4.46 19.62 11.00
CA GLU A 186 -4.22 20.98 10.52
C GLU A 186 -2.76 21.26 10.11
N LYS A 187 -1.78 20.88 10.93
CA LYS A 187 -0.37 21.32 10.79
C LYS A 187 0.57 20.21 10.32
N GLY A 188 0.13 18.94 10.36
CA GLY A 188 0.87 17.78 9.86
C GLY A 188 1.56 16.93 10.93
N LEU A 189 2.35 15.95 10.50
CA LEU A 189 2.95 14.88 11.32
C LEU A 189 3.77 15.37 12.52
N SER A 190 4.38 16.55 12.46
CA SER A 190 5.17 17.11 13.56
C SER A 190 4.34 17.49 14.79
N TYR A 191 3.01 17.63 14.63
CA TYR A 191 2.08 18.00 15.69
C TYR A 191 1.24 16.81 16.20
N LEU A 192 1.68 15.58 15.89
CA LEU A 192 1.04 14.37 16.39
C LEU A 192 1.21 14.27 17.91
N ARG A 193 0.09 14.12 18.62
CA ARG A 193 0.08 14.02 20.07
C ARG A 193 0.00 12.55 20.49
N PRO A 194 0.85 12.06 21.40
CA PRO A 194 0.71 10.70 21.90
C PRO A 194 -0.62 10.56 22.65
N MET A 195 -1.32 9.44 22.45
CA MET A 195 -2.58 9.12 23.11
C MET A 195 -2.62 7.64 23.50
N ILE A 196 -3.36 7.31 24.55
CA ILE A 196 -3.56 5.92 24.96
C ILE A 196 -5.00 5.48 24.73
N LEU A 197 -5.21 4.18 24.50
CA LEU A 197 -6.53 3.60 24.27
C LEU A 197 -7.49 3.82 25.46
N GLN A 198 -6.94 3.98 26.67
CA GLN A 198 -7.70 4.28 27.87
C GLN A 198 -8.43 5.62 27.76
N ASP A 199 -7.79 6.65 27.21
CA ASP A 199 -8.40 7.98 27.12
C ASP A 199 -9.63 7.97 26.20
N ALA A 200 -9.51 7.27 25.06
CA ALA A 200 -10.63 7.08 24.14
C ALA A 200 -11.76 6.22 24.75
N ALA A 201 -11.38 5.20 25.52
CA ALA A 201 -12.31 4.34 26.23
C ALA A 201 -13.13 5.10 27.28
N ASP A 202 -12.46 5.93 28.08
CA ASP A 202 -13.07 6.74 29.14
C ASP A 202 -13.97 7.83 28.55
N ALA A 203 -13.56 8.48 27.46
CA ALA A 203 -14.36 9.49 26.77
C ALA A 203 -15.67 8.94 26.18
N ILE A 204 -15.67 7.67 25.74
CA ILE A 204 -16.82 7.05 25.06
C ILE A 204 -17.63 6.16 26.01
N GLY A 205 -17.10 5.84 27.19
CA GLY A 205 -17.73 4.98 28.19
C GLY A 205 -17.74 3.49 27.78
N ILE A 206 -16.68 3.02 27.12
CA ILE A 206 -16.53 1.62 26.70
C ILE A 206 -15.23 1.03 27.23
N HIS A 207 -15.14 -0.29 27.30
CA HIS A 207 -13.91 -0.95 27.74
C HIS A 207 -12.75 -0.74 26.73
N PRO A 208 -11.50 -0.52 27.16
CA PRO A 208 -10.34 -0.33 26.26
C PRO A 208 -10.15 -1.45 25.24
N ALA A 209 -10.41 -2.70 25.64
CA ALA A 209 -10.38 -3.85 24.73
C ALA A 209 -11.38 -3.73 23.56
N THR A 210 -12.51 -3.05 23.77
CA THR A 210 -13.49 -2.76 22.72
C THR A 210 -12.95 -1.74 21.73
N VAL A 211 -12.28 -0.69 22.21
CA VAL A 211 -11.59 0.29 21.35
C VAL A 211 -10.55 -0.42 20.48
N SER A 212 -9.66 -1.20 21.10
CA SER A 212 -8.62 -1.96 20.40
C SER A 212 -9.19 -2.89 19.32
N ARG A 213 -10.23 -3.67 19.63
CA ARG A 213 -10.86 -4.58 18.66
C ARG A 213 -11.55 -3.86 17.50
N VAL A 214 -12.02 -2.64 17.73
CA VAL A 214 -12.76 -1.87 16.73
C VAL A 214 -11.79 -1.13 15.80
N THR A 215 -10.63 -0.68 16.29
CA THR A 215 -9.60 -0.01 15.46
C THR A 215 -8.66 -0.97 14.76
N GLN A 216 -8.43 -2.17 15.31
CA GLN A 216 -7.47 -3.13 14.76
C GLN A 216 -7.78 -3.50 13.29
N GLY A 217 -6.77 -3.30 12.43
CA GLY A 217 -6.85 -3.60 11.00
C GLY A 217 -7.79 -2.65 10.24
N LYS A 218 -8.09 -1.49 10.81
CA LYS A 218 -8.88 -0.44 10.17
C LYS A 218 -8.01 0.71 9.70
N TYR A 219 -8.41 1.28 8.58
CA TYR A 219 -7.72 2.41 7.99
C TYR A 219 -8.65 3.61 7.89
N VAL A 220 -8.10 4.79 8.14
CA VAL A 220 -8.76 6.06 7.96
C VAL A 220 -8.05 6.86 6.88
N GLN A 221 -8.81 7.41 5.95
CA GLN A 221 -8.34 8.45 5.05
C GLN A 221 -8.56 9.81 5.69
N THR A 222 -7.51 10.60 5.75
CA THR A 222 -7.51 11.98 6.27
C THR A 222 -7.02 12.93 5.17
N PRO A 223 -7.15 14.26 5.34
CA PRO A 223 -6.55 15.23 4.42
C PRO A 223 -5.02 15.10 4.31
N ARG A 224 -4.37 14.41 5.27
CA ARG A 224 -2.91 14.21 5.33
C ARG A 224 -2.47 12.84 4.81
N GLY A 225 -3.39 12.00 4.31
CA GLY A 225 -3.12 10.66 3.80
C GLY A 225 -3.90 9.56 4.50
N VAL A 226 -3.56 8.30 4.21
CA VAL A 226 -4.20 7.11 4.78
C VAL A 226 -3.37 6.59 5.96
N PHE A 227 -4.02 6.39 7.11
CA PHE A 227 -3.39 5.92 8.35
C PHE A 227 -4.11 4.71 8.90
N SER A 228 -3.37 3.81 9.54
CA SER A 228 -3.95 2.75 10.37
C SER A 228 -4.41 3.30 11.71
N LEU A 229 -5.53 2.80 12.21
CA LEU A 229 -6.09 3.13 13.52
C LEU A 229 -5.58 2.23 14.65
#